data_AF-A0A7W1YTJ0-F1
#
_entry.id   AF-A0A7W1YTJ0-F1
#
_cell.length_a   1.000
_cell.length_b   1.000
_cell.length_c   1.000
_cell.angle_alpha   90.00
_cell.angle_beta   90.00
_cell.angle_gamma   90.00
#
_symmetry.space_group_name_H-M   'P 1'
#
loop_
_entity.id
_entity.type
_entity.pdbx_description
1 polymer ?
#
loop_
_entity_poly.entity_id
_entity_poly.type
_entity_poly.pdbx_seq_one_letter_code
_entity_poly.pdbx_strand_id
1 'polypeptide(L)'
;GRGFLTGRYRSAGDLPEGDTRSDRFPRFNDDNLAANLALVDRVEELATRLGCTPGQVALAWVSAQGDDVVPIPGTKRMHYLEENLAAADVELSSDDLAWIDEHLGQPAGDRYADMGTVNR
;
A
#
# COMPACT_ATOMS: atom_id res chain seq x y z
N GLY A 1 1.98 -4.48 -1.38
CA GLY A 1 1.94 -3.79 -0.07
C GLY A 1 1.52 -4.64 1.13
N ARG A 2 1.13 -5.92 1.04
CA ARG A 2 0.71 -6.73 2.23
C ARG A 2 -0.35 -6.06 3.14
N GLY A 3 -1.27 -5.30 2.55
CA GLY A 3 -2.26 -4.53 3.31
C GLY A 3 -1.74 -3.27 3.99
N PHE A 4 -0.47 -2.88 3.77
CA PHE A 4 0.15 -1.70 4.38
C PHE A 4 -0.57 -0.39 4.02
N LEU A 5 -0.79 -0.15 2.72
CA LEU A 5 -1.42 1.08 2.22
C LEU A 5 -2.93 1.16 2.48
N THR A 6 -3.54 0.14 3.10
CA THR A 6 -5.00 0.13 3.31
C THR A 6 -5.42 0.78 4.63
N GLY A 7 -4.50 1.41 5.38
CA GLY A 7 -4.81 2.02 6.68
C GLY A 7 -5.08 1.05 7.83
N ARG A 8 -5.11 -0.26 7.55
CA ARG A 8 -5.58 -1.28 8.49
C ARG A 8 -4.66 -1.49 9.69
N TYR A 9 -3.36 -1.29 9.50
CA TYR A 9 -2.35 -1.53 10.52
C TYR A 9 -1.68 -0.20 10.85
N ARG A 10 -1.95 0.31 12.04
CA ARG A 10 -1.43 1.59 12.54
C ARG A 10 -0.38 1.41 13.63
N SER A 11 -0.19 0.20 14.12
CA SER A 11 0.88 -0.23 15.01
C SER A 11 1.17 -1.72 14.81
N ALA A 12 2.32 -2.23 15.28
CA ALA A 12 2.55 -3.67 15.26
C ALA A 12 1.53 -4.45 16.11
N GLY A 13 0.93 -3.80 17.12
CA GLY A 13 -0.15 -4.37 17.92
C GLY A 13 -1.45 -4.65 17.15
N ASP A 14 -1.65 -4.03 15.98
CA ASP A 14 -2.81 -4.31 15.12
C ASP A 14 -2.64 -5.59 14.28
N LEU A 15 -1.43 -6.15 14.26
CA LEU A 15 -1.16 -7.41 13.59
C LEU A 15 -1.80 -8.56 14.39
N PRO A 16 -2.48 -9.51 13.72
CA PRO A 16 -3.01 -10.69 14.39
C PRO A 16 -1.93 -11.50 15.11
N GLU A 17 -2.32 -12.20 16.18
CA GLU A 17 -1.42 -13.14 16.85
C GLU A 17 -0.87 -14.17 15.84
N GLY A 18 0.45 -14.40 15.86
CA GLY A 18 1.15 -15.29 14.94
C GLY A 18 1.42 -14.71 13.55
N ASP A 19 1.08 -13.45 13.30
CA ASP A 19 1.47 -12.76 12.07
C ASP A 19 2.97 -12.47 12.07
N THR A 20 3.64 -12.80 10.97
CA THR A 20 5.11 -12.71 10.87
C THR A 20 5.58 -11.44 10.16
N ARG A 21 4.68 -10.48 9.93
CA ARG A 21 5.02 -9.28 9.15
C ARG A 21 6.03 -8.37 9.84
N SER A 22 5.85 -8.10 11.13
CA SER A 22 6.79 -7.31 11.94
C SER A 22 8.18 -7.95 12.01
N ASP A 23 8.25 -9.28 11.95
CA ASP A 23 9.53 -9.99 12.06
C ASP A 23 10.26 -10.09 10.71
N ARG A 24 9.51 -10.23 9.61
CA ARG A 24 10.06 -10.56 8.28
C ARG A 24 10.23 -9.37 7.36
N PHE A 25 9.50 -8.28 7.59
CA PHE A 25 9.47 -7.15 6.67
C PHE A 25 9.84 -5.86 7.41
N PRO A 26 11.02 -5.27 7.13
CA PRO A 26 11.49 -4.07 7.82
C PRO A 26 10.48 -2.93 7.88
N ARG A 27 9.63 -2.75 6.85
CA ARG A 27 8.56 -1.74 6.80
C ARG A 27 7.47 -1.90 7.88
N PHE A 28 7.36 -3.08 8.50
CA PHE A 28 6.39 -3.39 9.56
C PHE A 28 7.00 -3.40 10.96
N ASN A 29 8.32 -3.16 11.10
CA ASN A 29 8.94 -2.93 12.40
C ASN A 29 8.41 -1.62 13.00
N ASP A 30 8.27 -1.53 14.31
CA ASP A 30 7.60 -0.40 14.99
C ASP A 30 8.05 0.98 14.50
N ASP A 31 9.36 1.25 14.49
CA ASP A 31 9.89 2.56 14.08
C ASP A 31 9.59 2.88 12.61
N ASN A 32 9.75 1.90 11.72
CA ASN A 32 9.50 2.09 10.28
C ASN A 32 8.01 2.18 9.99
N LEU A 33 7.19 1.38 10.65
CA LEU A 33 5.74 1.43 10.54
C LEU A 33 5.27 2.82 10.95
N ALA A 34 5.67 3.31 12.12
CA ALA A 34 5.33 4.64 12.60
C ALA A 34 5.75 5.75 11.62
N ALA A 35 6.97 5.69 11.10
CA ALA A 35 7.44 6.65 10.09
C ALA A 35 6.62 6.61 8.79
N ASN A 36 6.20 5.41 8.38
CA ASN A 36 5.44 5.18 7.16
C ASN A 36 3.95 5.51 7.29
N LEU A 37 3.39 5.67 8.51
CA LEU A 37 1.99 6.05 8.68
C LEU A 37 1.67 7.39 8.05
N ALA A 38 2.63 8.32 8.02
CA ALA A 38 2.47 9.60 7.32
C ALA A 38 2.16 9.38 5.83
N LEU A 39 2.77 8.37 5.18
CA LEU A 39 2.46 8.04 3.78
C LEU A 39 1.06 7.44 3.65
N VAL A 40 0.65 6.60 4.60
CA VAL A 40 -0.69 6.01 4.64
C VAL A 40 -1.75 7.09 4.80
N ASP A 41 -1.53 8.06 5.69
CA ASP A 41 -2.42 9.21 5.92
C ASP A 41 -2.62 10.03 4.64
N ARG A 42 -1.55 10.24 3.86
CA ARG A 42 -1.64 10.94 2.56
C ARG A 42 -2.45 10.16 1.54
N VAL A 43 -2.30 8.84 1.49
CA VAL A 43 -3.13 8.01 0.60
C VAL A 43 -4.60 8.02 1.06
N GLU A 44 -4.88 8.03 2.37
CA GLU A 44 -6.23 8.16 2.92
C GLU A 44 -6.87 9.52 2.61
N GLU A 45 -6.10 10.61 2.66
CA GLU A 45 -6.51 11.96 2.26
C GLU A 45 -6.94 11.97 0.78
N LEU A 46 -6.10 11.42 -0.10
CA LEU A 46 -6.39 11.33 -1.52
C LEU A 46 -7.61 10.44 -1.80
N ALA A 47 -7.69 9.28 -1.16
CA ALA A 47 -8.82 8.36 -1.30
C ALA A 47 -10.14 9.03 -0.90
N THR A 48 -10.12 9.80 0.19
CA THR A 48 -11.28 10.59 0.65
C THR A 48 -11.68 11.63 -0.41
N ARG A 49 -10.72 12.34 -0.99
CA ARG A 49 -10.97 13.34 -2.06
C ARG A 49 -11.57 12.71 -3.31
N LEU A 50 -11.16 11.49 -3.64
CA LEU A 50 -11.63 10.73 -4.81
C LEU A 50 -12.89 9.87 -4.53
N GLY A 51 -13.35 9.81 -3.28
CA GLY A 51 -14.51 9.00 -2.89
C GLY A 51 -14.30 7.49 -2.99
N CYS A 52 -13.07 7.01 -2.81
CA CYS A 52 -12.69 5.60 -2.95
C CYS A 52 -11.91 5.10 -1.72
N THR A 53 -11.49 3.83 -1.71
CA THR A 53 -10.64 3.29 -0.64
C THR A 53 -9.15 3.51 -0.92
N PRO A 54 -8.29 3.58 0.12
CA PRO A 54 -6.83 3.67 -0.09
C PRO A 54 -6.27 2.52 -0.93
N GLY A 55 -6.87 1.33 -0.81
CA GLY A 55 -6.54 0.18 -1.66
C GLY A 55 -6.84 0.44 -3.13
N GLN A 56 -7.98 1.06 -3.43
CA GLN A 56 -8.36 1.43 -4.79
C GLN A 56 -7.42 2.50 -5.38
N VAL A 57 -7.02 3.53 -4.61
CA VAL A 57 -6.00 4.50 -5.04
C VAL A 57 -4.70 3.80 -5.41
N ALA A 58 -4.22 2.87 -4.58
CA ALA A 58 -2.99 2.15 -4.85
C ALA A 58 -3.07 1.29 -6.12
N LEU A 59 -4.22 0.66 -6.38
CA LEU A 59 -4.44 -0.14 -7.59
C LEU A 59 -4.55 0.74 -8.84
N ALA A 60 -5.30 1.84 -8.77
CA ALA A 60 -5.44 2.81 -9.85
C ALA A 60 -4.09 3.42 -10.22
N TRP A 61 -3.26 3.78 -9.24
CA TRP A 61 -1.92 4.31 -9.48
C TRP A 61 -1.01 3.30 -10.19
N VAL A 62 -1.07 2.00 -9.83
CA VAL A 62 -0.32 0.95 -10.53
C VAL A 62 -0.77 0.84 -11.98
N SER A 63 -2.08 0.82 -12.23
CA SER A 63 -2.61 0.79 -13.61
C SER A 63 -2.21 2.02 -14.42
N ALA A 64 -2.04 3.18 -13.78
CA ALA A 64 -1.62 4.42 -14.44
C ALA A 64 -0.13 4.45 -14.85
N GLN A 65 0.70 3.46 -14.45
CA GLN A 65 2.12 3.44 -14.78
C GLN A 65 2.43 3.02 -16.23
N GLY A 66 1.45 2.49 -16.95
CA GLY A 66 1.60 2.13 -18.36
C GLY A 66 0.51 1.18 -18.85
N ASP A 67 0.25 1.19 -20.16
CA ASP A 67 -0.78 0.35 -20.80
C ASP A 67 -0.47 -1.16 -20.72
N ASP A 68 0.78 -1.52 -20.44
CA ASP A 68 1.26 -2.89 -20.25
C ASP A 68 1.37 -3.29 -18.77
N VAL A 69 0.90 -2.44 -17.84
CA VAL A 69 0.92 -2.67 -16.41
C VAL A 69 -0.47 -3.04 -15.91
N VAL A 70 -0.60 -4.22 -15.31
CA VAL A 70 -1.86 -4.68 -14.72
C VAL A 70 -1.65 -5.12 -13.26
N PRO A 71 -2.36 -4.53 -12.29
CA PRO A 71 -2.28 -4.98 -10.92
C PRO A 71 -2.96 -6.35 -10.75
N ILE A 72 -2.33 -7.24 -9.97
CA ILE A 72 -2.89 -8.55 -9.61
C ILE A 72 -3.22 -8.55 -8.10
N PRO A 73 -4.36 -7.97 -7.68
CA PRO A 73 -4.71 -7.91 -6.28
C PRO A 73 -5.08 -9.29 -5.74
N GLY A 74 -4.41 -9.69 -4.65
CA GLY A 74 -4.73 -10.93 -3.95
C GLY A 74 -5.86 -10.75 -2.94
N THR A 75 -6.88 -11.60 -2.98
CA THR A 75 -7.94 -11.68 -1.96
C THR A 75 -8.43 -13.12 -1.77
N LYS A 76 -9.00 -13.41 -0.60
CA LYS A 76 -9.70 -14.66 -0.29
C LYS A 76 -11.19 -14.48 0.00
N ARG A 77 -11.69 -13.23 -0.01
CA ARG A 77 -13.06 -12.87 0.39
C ARG A 77 -13.72 -12.05 -0.72
N MET A 78 -15.00 -12.33 -0.97
CA MET A 78 -15.75 -11.74 -2.09
C MET A 78 -15.85 -10.22 -1.99
N HIS A 79 -16.13 -9.68 -0.81
CA HIS A 79 -16.27 -8.22 -0.63
C HIS A 79 -14.98 -7.46 -0.98
N TYR A 80 -13.80 -8.03 -0.71
CA TYR A 80 -12.53 -7.45 -1.15
C TYR A 80 -12.28 -7.64 -2.65
N LEU A 81 -12.84 -8.68 -3.27
CA LEU A 81 -12.78 -8.80 -4.73
C LEU A 81 -13.57 -7.65 -5.37
N GLU A 82 -14.79 -7.43 -4.91
CA GLU A 82 -15.65 -6.33 -5.37
C GLU A 82 -14.98 -4.96 -5.15
N GLU A 83 -14.40 -4.73 -3.97
CA GLU A 83 -13.65 -3.50 -3.68
C GLU A 83 -12.46 -3.32 -4.64
N ASN A 84 -11.67 -4.38 -4.89
CA ASN A 84 -10.53 -4.33 -5.81
C ASN A 84 -10.96 -4.09 -7.27
N LEU A 85 -12.08 -4.67 -7.70
CA LEU A 85 -12.61 -4.49 -9.05
C LEU A 85 -13.04 -3.04 -9.29
N ALA A 86 -13.68 -2.42 -8.30
CA ALA A 86 -14.08 -1.01 -8.37
C ALA A 86 -12.89 -0.03 -8.44
N ALA A 87 -11.65 -0.48 -8.23
CA ALA A 87 -10.46 0.33 -8.52
C ALA A 87 -10.28 0.64 -10.01
N ALA A 88 -10.86 -0.16 -10.90
CA ALA A 88 -10.80 0.08 -12.35
C ALA A 88 -11.60 1.33 -12.78
N ASP A 89 -12.56 1.76 -11.95
CA ASP A 89 -13.38 2.95 -12.18
C ASP A 89 -12.76 4.22 -11.55
N VAL A 90 -11.61 4.10 -10.87
CA VAL A 90 -10.91 5.24 -10.27
C VAL A 90 -9.93 5.82 -11.29
N GLU A 91 -10.31 6.94 -11.88
CA GLU A 91 -9.46 7.71 -12.79
C GLU A 91 -8.60 8.70 -11.99
N LEU A 92 -7.27 8.57 -12.09
CA LEU A 92 -6.33 9.54 -11.55
C LEU A 92 -6.02 10.59 -12.63
N SER A 93 -6.34 11.85 -12.35
CA SER A 93 -5.99 12.95 -13.24
C SER A 93 -4.48 13.20 -13.23
N SER A 94 -3.98 13.99 -14.19
CA SER A 94 -2.58 14.45 -14.18
C SER A 94 -2.21 15.17 -12.88
N ASP A 95 -3.16 15.91 -12.30
CA ASP A 95 -2.96 16.66 -11.06
C ASP A 95 -2.89 15.71 -9.85
N ASP A 96 -3.66 14.62 -9.86
CA ASP A 96 -3.59 13.59 -8.82
C ASP A 96 -2.27 12.82 -8.86
N LEU A 97 -1.78 12.50 -10.06
CA LEU A 97 -0.48 11.86 -10.23
C LEU A 97 0.66 12.78 -9.79
N ALA A 98 0.62 14.05 -10.17
CA ALA A 98 1.59 15.04 -9.71
C ALA A 98 1.55 15.23 -8.18
N TRP A 99 0.34 15.24 -7.60
CA TRP A 99 0.17 15.30 -6.15
C TRP A 99 0.79 14.09 -5.47
N ILE A 100 0.58 12.88 -6.00
CA ILE A 100 1.19 11.64 -5.49
C ILE A 100 2.71 11.75 -5.52
N ASP A 101 3.31 12.17 -6.63
CA ASP A 101 4.76 12.28 -6.78
C ASP A 101 5.38 13.31 -5.82
N GLU A 102 4.65 14.40 -5.53
CA GLU A 102 5.10 15.43 -4.60
C GLU A 102 4.95 15.02 -3.12
N HIS A 103 3.88 14.28 -2.78
CA HIS A 103 3.49 14.04 -1.39
C HIS A 103 3.84 12.64 -0.87
N LEU A 104 4.02 11.65 -1.75
CA LEU A 104 4.40 10.29 -1.36
C LEU A 104 5.91 10.09 -1.52
N GLY A 105 6.61 10.19 -0.39
CA GLY A 105 8.03 9.87 -0.29
C GLY A 105 8.33 8.37 -0.28
N GLN A 106 9.62 8.05 -0.18
CA GLN A 106 10.06 6.67 -0.03
C GLN A 106 9.68 6.11 1.35
N PRO A 107 9.16 4.87 1.43
CA PRO A 107 8.89 4.24 2.71
C PRO A 107 10.18 3.91 3.45
N ALA A 108 10.19 4.13 4.75
CA ALA A 108 11.21 3.69 5.69
C ALA A 108 11.25 2.15 5.76
N GLY A 109 12.46 1.59 5.72
CA GLY A 109 12.70 0.16 5.75
C GLY A 109 12.62 -0.53 4.38
N ASP A 110 13.50 -1.50 4.18
CA ASP A 110 13.53 -2.31 2.97
C ASP A 110 12.27 -3.16 2.80
N ARG A 111 11.95 -3.49 1.54
CA ARG A 111 10.79 -4.33 1.22
C ARG A 111 10.92 -5.75 1.78
N TYR A 112 12.13 -6.27 1.86
CA TYR A 112 12.49 -7.58 2.40
C TYR A 112 13.69 -7.42 3.32
N ALA A 113 13.83 -8.31 4.30
CA ALA A 113 15.07 -8.43 5.05
C ALA A 113 16.24 -8.80 4.12
N ASP A 114 17.47 -8.48 4.55
CA ASP A 114 18.68 -8.84 3.82
C ASP A 114 18.74 -10.37 3.61
N MET A 115 18.64 -10.79 2.36
CA MET A 115 18.70 -12.20 1.93
C MET A 115 20.09 -12.57 1.37
N GLY A 116 21.11 -11.74 1.60
CA GLY A 116 22.48 -11.94 1.08
C GLY A 116 23.18 -13.22 1.55
N THR A 117 22.63 -13.93 2.53
CA THR A 117 23.18 -15.19 3.06
C THR A 117 22.93 -16.42 2.18
N VAL A 118 22.09 -16.33 1.14
CA VAL A 118 21.72 -17.48 0.29
C VAL A 118 22.80 -17.83 -0.76
N ASN A 119 23.82 -16.99 -0.95
CA ASN A 119 24.91 -17.19 -1.92
C ASN A 119 26.31 -17.36 -1.28
N ARG A 120 26.41 -18.03 -0.12
CA ARG A 120 27.70 -18.45 0.45
C ARG A 120 27.89 -19.96 0.41
#